data_AF-A0A382M8A1-F1
#
_entry.id   AF-A0A382M8A1-F1
#
_cell.length_a   1.000
_cell.length_b   1.000
_cell.length_c   1.000
_cell.angle_alpha   90.00
_cell.angle_beta   90.00
_cell.angle_gamma   90.00
#
_symmetry.space_group_name_H-M   'P 1'
#
loop_
_entity.id
_entity.type
_entity.pdbx_description
1 polymer ?
#
loop_
_entity_poly.entity_id
_entity_poly.type
_entity_poly.pdbx_seq_one_letter_code
_entity_poly.pdbx_strand_id
1 'polypeptide(L)'
;MEATTVIRQAIPTTDLDKARRDLDMVGYCIVENVAPSNLVERVRDRVLEQASAERDAGQAFMQDGNTQWVANVLNKGEAFLELLTCSTTSLDLCRHVLGPDFILSCSNAPIAGPATRRMKMHSDQYWTPTIQQEPLEYSRLGANGLDRSDVDHSAASRDYLFPPCMVTLVWAITDFTADNGATVFVPGSHTSGLQPDYRHDFT
;
A
#
# COMPACT_ATOMS: atom_id res chain seq x y z
N MET A 1 29.64 4.61 -18.50
CA MET A 1 28.72 5.72 -18.18
C MET A 1 27.33 5.17 -18.38
N GLU A 2 26.79 4.49 -17.36
CA GLU A 2 25.41 3.97 -17.43
C GLU A 2 24.47 5.17 -17.37
N ALA A 3 23.57 5.26 -18.35
CA ALA A 3 22.50 6.25 -18.32
C ALA A 3 21.64 5.93 -17.10
N THR A 4 21.64 6.81 -16.10
CA THR A 4 20.71 6.73 -14.97
C THR A 4 19.31 6.92 -15.55
N THR A 5 18.58 5.82 -15.76
CA THR A 5 17.18 5.88 -16.20
C THR A 5 16.40 6.61 -15.11
N VAL A 6 16.00 7.84 -15.39
CA VAL A 6 15.16 8.62 -14.47
C VAL A 6 13.77 7.98 -14.47
N ILE A 7 13.49 7.15 -13.47
CA ILE A 7 12.15 6.58 -13.26
C ILE A 7 11.24 7.75 -12.85
N ARG A 8 10.25 8.03 -13.69
CA ARG A 8 9.26 9.10 -13.45
C ARG A 8 8.11 8.57 -12.60
N GLN A 9 7.47 9.47 -11.85
CA GLN A 9 6.25 9.16 -11.10
C GLN A 9 5.14 8.66 -12.04
N ALA A 10 4.34 7.70 -11.55
CA ALA A 10 3.16 7.24 -12.27
C ALA A 10 2.13 8.39 -12.34
N ILE A 11 1.56 8.57 -13.53
CA ILE A 11 0.48 9.53 -13.78
C ILE A 11 -0.85 8.76 -13.82
N PRO A 12 -1.92 9.29 -13.21
CA PRO A 12 -3.25 8.70 -13.27
C PRO A 12 -3.67 8.30 -14.69
N THR A 13 -4.35 7.16 -14.82
CA THR A 13 -4.77 6.64 -16.12
C THR A 13 -6.02 5.78 -16.03
N THR A 14 -6.73 5.62 -17.15
CA THR A 14 -7.77 4.59 -17.34
C THR A 14 -7.29 3.42 -18.21
N ASP A 15 -6.05 3.48 -18.72
CA ASP A 15 -5.45 2.43 -19.56
C ASP A 15 -4.80 1.36 -18.66
N LEU A 16 -5.38 0.15 -18.67
CA LEU A 16 -4.91 -0.97 -17.87
C LEU A 16 -3.52 -1.45 -18.28
N ASP A 17 -3.16 -1.38 -19.56
CA ASP A 17 -1.83 -1.79 -20.03
C ASP A 17 -0.78 -0.78 -19.56
N LYS A 18 -1.12 0.51 -19.52
CA LYS A 18 -0.26 1.51 -18.89
C LYS A 18 -0.12 1.25 -17.40
N ALA A 19 -1.20 0.94 -16.68
CA ALA A 19 -1.16 0.64 -15.26
C ALA A 19 -0.25 -0.58 -14.95
N ARG A 20 -0.33 -1.65 -15.75
CA ARG A 20 0.59 -2.80 -15.66
C ARG A 20 2.05 -2.39 -15.87
N ARG A 21 2.34 -1.60 -16.92
CA ARG A 21 3.69 -1.08 -17.18
C ARG A 21 4.20 -0.20 -16.04
N ASP A 22 3.35 0.63 -15.44
CA ASP A 22 3.70 1.46 -14.30
C ASP A 22 4.01 0.60 -13.07
N LEU A 23 3.27 -0.48 -12.82
CA LEU A 23 3.62 -1.44 -11.76
C LEU A 23 5.01 -2.05 -11.97
N ASP A 24 5.33 -2.47 -13.20
CA ASP A 24 6.62 -3.10 -13.51
C ASP A 24 7.79 -2.10 -13.39
N MET A 25 7.63 -0.89 -13.93
CA MET A 25 8.71 0.08 -14.08
C MET A 25 8.83 1.06 -12.91
N VAL A 26 7.71 1.43 -12.29
CA VAL A 26 7.62 2.48 -11.26
C VAL A 26 7.38 1.88 -9.87
N GLY A 27 6.73 0.71 -9.79
CA GLY A 27 6.42 0.01 -8.54
C GLY A 27 5.05 0.34 -7.95
N TYR A 28 4.33 1.28 -8.55
CA TYR A 28 2.95 1.62 -8.24
C TYR A 28 2.24 2.19 -9.47
N CYS A 29 0.91 2.18 -9.47
CA CYS A 29 0.10 2.82 -10.50
C CYS A 29 -1.08 3.56 -9.86
N ILE A 30 -1.66 4.52 -10.58
CA ILE A 30 -2.87 5.24 -10.17
C ILE A 30 -3.89 5.04 -11.27
N VAL A 31 -5.04 4.44 -10.94
CA VAL A 31 -6.11 4.18 -11.90
C VAL A 31 -7.34 5.00 -11.55
N GLU A 32 -7.84 5.73 -12.53
CA GLU A 32 -9.01 6.61 -12.37
C GLU A 32 -10.29 5.88 -12.79
N ASN A 33 -11.43 6.37 -12.29
CA ASN A 33 -12.76 5.93 -12.71
C ASN A 33 -13.01 4.42 -12.54
N VAL A 34 -12.39 3.79 -11.53
CA VAL A 34 -12.56 2.36 -11.24
C VAL A 34 -13.93 2.06 -10.63
N ALA A 35 -14.42 2.94 -9.73
CA ALA A 35 -15.70 2.81 -9.07
C ALA A 35 -16.63 3.99 -9.44
N PRO A 36 -17.95 3.74 -9.63
CA PRO A 36 -18.94 4.80 -9.80
C PRO A 36 -18.99 5.76 -8.60
N SER A 37 -19.20 7.06 -8.83
CA SER A 37 -19.20 8.08 -7.77
C SER A 37 -20.24 7.81 -6.68
N ASN A 38 -21.43 7.34 -7.04
CA ASN A 38 -22.48 6.98 -6.09
C ASN A 38 -22.09 5.80 -5.19
N LEU A 39 -21.28 4.86 -5.68
CA LEU A 39 -20.73 3.77 -4.86
C LEU A 39 -19.67 4.29 -3.90
N VAL A 40 -18.80 5.19 -4.37
CA VAL A 40 -17.79 5.84 -3.52
C VAL A 40 -18.45 6.60 -2.35
N GLU A 41 -19.52 7.37 -2.63
CA GLU A 41 -20.30 8.07 -1.60
C GLU A 41 -20.91 7.11 -0.58
N ARG A 42 -21.55 6.03 -1.04
CA ARG A 42 -22.12 5.00 -0.16
C ARG A 42 -21.07 4.34 0.74
N VAL A 43 -19.89 4.04 0.21
CA VAL A 43 -18.79 3.47 0.98
C VAL A 43 -18.29 4.45 2.03
N ARG A 44 -18.10 5.72 1.66
CA ARG A 44 -17.68 6.77 2.60
C ARG A 44 -18.69 6.91 3.75
N ASP A 45 -19.97 6.98 3.44
CA ASP A 45 -21.03 7.11 4.45
C ASP A 45 -21.05 5.89 5.38
N ARG A 46 -20.88 4.68 4.81
CA ARG A 46 -20.79 3.44 5.59
C ARG A 46 -19.56 3.39 6.51
N VAL A 47 -18.41 3.89 6.06
CA VAL A 47 -17.20 4.02 6.90
C VAL A 47 -17.47 4.95 8.08
N LEU A 48 -18.08 6.11 7.83
CA LEU A 48 -18.37 7.10 8.88
C LEU A 48 -19.40 6.59 9.88
N GLU A 49 -20.46 5.93 9.41
CA GLU A 49 -21.46 5.28 10.25
C GLU A 49 -20.81 4.22 11.16
N GLN A 50 -20.01 3.32 10.58
CA GLN A 50 -19.31 2.29 11.34
C GLN A 50 -18.34 2.88 12.37
N ALA A 51 -17.58 3.91 11.97
CA ALA A 51 -16.65 4.58 12.86
C ALA A 51 -17.38 5.25 14.04
N SER A 52 -18.56 5.82 13.81
CA SER A 52 -19.40 6.39 14.88
C SER A 52 -19.89 5.30 15.82
N ALA A 53 -20.46 4.22 15.29
CA ALA A 53 -20.93 3.11 16.10
C ALA A 53 -19.83 2.50 16.97
N GLU A 54 -18.60 2.38 16.46
CA GLU A 54 -17.45 1.91 17.24
C GLU A 54 -17.06 2.88 18.35
N ARG A 55 -17.15 4.20 18.13
CA ARG A 55 -16.91 5.21 19.18
C ARG A 55 -17.99 5.15 20.26
N ASP A 56 -19.26 5.11 19.86
CA ASP A 56 -20.42 5.07 20.76
C ASP A 56 -20.41 3.79 21.62
N ALA A 57 -19.92 2.67 21.06
CA ALA A 57 -19.73 1.41 21.78
C ALA A 57 -18.45 1.35 22.63
N GLY A 58 -17.58 2.36 22.58
CA GLY A 58 -16.28 2.34 23.27
C GLY A 58 -15.28 1.31 22.70
N GLN A 59 -15.44 0.92 21.43
CA GLN A 59 -14.62 -0.08 20.73
C GLN A 59 -13.73 0.53 19.64
N ALA A 60 -13.77 1.84 19.43
CA ALA A 60 -12.96 2.52 18.43
C ALA A 60 -11.46 2.35 18.69
N PHE A 61 -10.73 1.86 17.68
CA PHE A 61 -9.28 1.85 17.71
C PHE A 61 -8.72 3.19 17.21
N MET A 62 -8.11 3.94 18.14
CA MET A 62 -7.48 5.24 17.86
C MET A 62 -5.96 5.08 17.83
N GLN A 63 -5.37 5.19 16.63
CA GLN A 63 -3.93 5.26 16.46
C GLN A 63 -3.45 6.69 16.73
N ASP A 64 -2.43 6.82 17.57
CA ASP A 64 -1.77 8.07 17.96
C ASP A 64 -2.74 9.18 18.43
N GLY A 65 -3.94 8.77 18.89
CA GLY A 65 -5.00 9.66 19.35
C GLY A 65 -5.76 10.43 18.26
N ASN A 66 -5.40 10.31 16.98
CA ASN A 66 -5.96 11.15 15.91
C ASN A 66 -6.50 10.38 14.70
N THR A 67 -5.99 9.17 14.43
CA THR A 67 -6.43 8.35 13.29
C THR A 67 -7.28 7.20 13.80
N GLN A 68 -8.55 7.15 13.41
CA GLN A 68 -9.39 5.99 13.72
C GLN A 68 -9.21 4.91 12.65
N TRP A 69 -8.99 3.66 13.05
CA TRP A 69 -9.01 2.54 12.11
C TRP A 69 -10.30 1.75 12.21
N VAL A 70 -11.06 1.71 11.13
CA VAL A 70 -12.16 0.75 10.98
C VAL A 70 -11.59 -0.53 10.36
N ALA A 71 -11.36 -1.54 11.17
CA ALA A 71 -10.79 -2.82 10.71
C ALA A 71 -11.85 -3.75 10.09
N ASN A 72 -11.42 -4.70 9.26
CA ASN A 72 -12.27 -5.75 8.66
C ASN A 72 -13.52 -5.22 7.95
N VAL A 73 -13.37 -4.18 7.13
CA VAL A 73 -14.52 -3.45 6.54
C VAL A 73 -15.43 -4.33 5.69
N LEU A 74 -14.91 -5.37 5.04
CA LEU A 74 -15.74 -6.29 4.25
C LEU A 74 -16.82 -6.99 5.07
N ASN A 75 -16.59 -7.22 6.37
CA ASN A 75 -17.59 -7.82 7.26
C ASN A 75 -18.62 -6.81 7.77
N LYS A 76 -18.46 -5.54 7.41
CA LYS A 76 -19.22 -4.43 7.98
C LYS A 76 -20.18 -3.80 6.98
N GLY A 77 -20.32 -4.30 5.76
CA GLY A 77 -21.37 -3.82 4.87
C GLY A 77 -21.18 -4.24 3.43
N GLU A 78 -22.30 -4.48 2.74
CA GLU A 78 -22.30 -4.91 1.34
C GLU A 78 -21.59 -3.91 0.41
N ALA A 79 -21.66 -2.61 0.72
CA ALA A 79 -20.99 -1.57 -0.06
C ALA A 79 -19.48 -1.79 -0.21
N PHE A 80 -18.81 -2.40 0.79
CA PHE A 80 -17.38 -2.70 0.70
C PHE A 80 -17.08 -3.86 -0.26
N LEU A 81 -17.93 -4.89 -0.26
CA LEU A 81 -17.82 -6.00 -1.20
C LEU A 81 -18.16 -5.54 -2.63
N GLU A 82 -19.19 -4.70 -2.76
CA GLU A 82 -19.55 -4.06 -4.03
C GLU A 82 -18.38 -3.21 -4.55
N LEU A 83 -17.71 -2.40 -3.71
CA LEU A 83 -16.52 -1.65 -4.12
C LEU A 83 -15.40 -2.57 -4.63
N LEU A 84 -15.11 -3.66 -3.91
CA LEU A 84 -14.06 -4.60 -4.31
C LEU A 84 -14.36 -5.30 -5.65
N THR A 85 -15.64 -5.46 -5.98
CA THR A 85 -16.10 -6.27 -7.12
C THR A 85 -16.73 -5.46 -8.27
N CYS A 86 -16.87 -4.14 -8.12
CA CYS A 86 -17.50 -3.27 -9.12
C CYS A 86 -16.73 -3.17 -10.45
N SER A 87 -15.47 -3.60 -10.46
CA SER A 87 -14.60 -3.65 -11.64
C SER A 87 -13.59 -4.78 -11.52
N THR A 88 -13.17 -5.37 -12.64
CA THR A 88 -12.08 -6.35 -12.65
C THR A 88 -10.71 -5.71 -12.53
N THR A 89 -10.59 -4.38 -12.73
CA THR A 89 -9.31 -3.64 -12.73
C THR A 89 -8.40 -3.98 -11.56
N SER A 90 -8.92 -3.94 -10.32
CA SER A 90 -8.14 -4.21 -9.11
C SER A 90 -7.61 -5.65 -9.09
N LEU A 91 -8.47 -6.62 -9.40
CA LEU A 91 -8.12 -8.04 -9.46
C LEU A 91 -7.15 -8.36 -10.61
N ASP A 92 -7.30 -7.70 -11.75
CA ASP A 92 -6.46 -7.87 -12.92
C ASP A 92 -5.03 -7.33 -12.71
N LEU A 93 -4.90 -6.25 -11.93
CA LEU A 93 -3.61 -5.73 -11.48
C LEU A 93 -3.00 -6.61 -10.38
N CYS A 94 -3.79 -7.15 -9.45
CA CYS A 94 -3.29 -8.15 -8.50
C CYS A 94 -2.75 -9.39 -9.23
N ARG A 95 -3.47 -9.89 -10.24
CA ARG A 95 -3.03 -11.02 -11.08
C ARG A 95 -1.74 -10.73 -11.83
N HIS A 96 -1.55 -9.47 -12.27
CA HIS A 96 -0.32 -9.03 -12.93
C HIS A 96 0.91 -9.26 -12.05
N VAL A 97 0.79 -8.87 -10.77
CA VAL A 97 1.92 -8.84 -9.85
C VAL A 97 2.11 -10.18 -9.12
N LEU A 98 1.03 -10.78 -8.63
CA LEU A 98 1.07 -11.97 -7.77
C LEU A 98 0.87 -13.29 -8.53
N GLY A 99 0.43 -13.23 -9.78
CA GLY A 99 -0.03 -14.40 -10.53
C GLY A 99 -1.49 -14.76 -10.25
N PRO A 100 -1.94 -15.93 -10.74
CA PRO A 100 -3.36 -16.28 -10.78
C PRO A 100 -3.99 -16.55 -9.41
N ASP A 101 -3.17 -16.96 -8.43
CA ASP A 101 -3.64 -17.44 -7.13
C ASP A 101 -3.20 -16.50 -6.01
N PHE A 102 -4.17 -15.85 -5.37
CA PHE A 102 -3.95 -15.00 -4.21
C PHE A 102 -5.19 -14.97 -3.31
N ILE A 103 -5.00 -14.56 -2.07
CA ILE A 103 -6.07 -14.33 -1.10
C ILE A 103 -6.09 -12.87 -0.68
N LEU A 104 -7.23 -12.40 -0.20
CA LEU A 104 -7.29 -11.13 0.50
C LEU A 104 -6.81 -11.32 1.95
N SER A 105 -5.72 -10.63 2.31
CA SER A 105 -5.14 -10.73 3.65
C SER A 105 -5.86 -9.84 4.68
N CYS A 106 -6.13 -8.57 4.34
CA CYS A 106 -6.76 -7.62 5.24
C CYS A 106 -7.58 -6.57 4.47
N SER A 107 -8.55 -5.95 5.15
CA SER A 107 -9.34 -4.84 4.60
C SER A 107 -9.66 -3.83 5.71
N ASN A 108 -9.17 -2.60 5.58
CA ASN A 108 -9.29 -1.58 6.61
C ASN A 108 -9.62 -0.22 5.97
N ALA A 109 -10.30 0.66 6.73
CA ALA A 109 -10.54 2.04 6.35
C ALA A 109 -10.00 2.97 7.46
N PRO A 110 -8.73 3.40 7.38
CA PRO A 110 -8.21 4.42 8.28
C PRO A 110 -8.82 5.79 7.96
N ILE A 111 -9.21 6.52 9.00
CA ILE A 111 -9.75 7.87 8.94
C ILE A 111 -8.72 8.78 9.61
N ALA A 112 -7.90 9.45 8.82
CA ALA A 112 -6.91 10.40 9.32
C ALA A 112 -7.60 11.69 9.79
N GLY A 113 -7.41 12.03 11.07
CA GLY A 113 -7.86 13.32 11.62
C GLY A 113 -7.03 14.50 11.09
N PRO A 114 -7.50 15.74 11.33
CA PRO A 114 -6.73 16.94 11.00
C PRO A 114 -5.35 16.90 11.63
N ALA A 115 -4.33 17.31 10.87
CA ALA A 115 -2.93 17.34 11.31
C ALA A 115 -2.34 15.99 11.77
N THR A 116 -2.91 14.85 11.34
CA THR A 116 -2.24 13.54 11.47
C THR A 116 -0.84 13.62 10.85
N ARG A 117 0.17 13.21 11.62
CA ARG A 117 1.56 13.19 11.14
C ARG A 117 1.73 12.18 10.02
N ARG A 118 2.67 12.44 9.12
CA ARG A 118 3.06 11.46 8.11
C ARG A 118 3.65 10.22 8.78
N MET A 119 3.28 9.05 8.27
CA MET A 119 3.97 7.81 8.64
C MET A 119 5.40 7.86 8.15
N LYS A 120 6.29 7.18 8.88
CA LYS A 120 7.66 6.91 8.43
C LYS A 120 7.63 6.10 7.15
N MET A 121 8.63 6.30 6.28
CA MET A 121 8.76 5.50 5.06
C MET A 121 8.91 4.02 5.42
N HIS A 122 8.13 3.17 4.76
CA HIS A 122 8.12 1.73 4.98
C HIS A 122 7.73 0.99 3.70
N SER A 123 8.03 -0.30 3.68
CA SER A 123 7.43 -1.27 2.78
C SER A 123 6.44 -2.11 3.57
N ASP A 124 5.28 -2.42 3.00
CA ASP A 124 4.32 -3.36 3.63
C ASP A 124 4.88 -4.80 3.72
N GLN A 125 5.96 -5.07 2.98
CA GLN A 125 6.75 -6.30 3.04
C GLN A 125 8.03 -6.18 3.87
N TYR A 126 8.15 -5.24 4.81
CA TYR A 126 9.38 -5.07 5.59
C TYR A 126 9.88 -6.35 6.30
N TRP A 127 9.00 -7.32 6.55
CA TRP A 127 9.28 -8.59 7.21
C TRP A 127 9.86 -9.66 6.27
N THR A 128 9.86 -9.45 4.95
CA THR A 128 10.45 -10.41 4.00
C THR A 128 11.97 -10.40 4.13
N PRO A 129 12.62 -11.58 4.16
CA PRO A 129 14.07 -11.67 4.31
C PRO A 129 14.73 -11.18 3.02
N THR A 130 15.96 -10.70 3.15
CA THR A 130 16.85 -10.56 2.01
C THR A 130 17.09 -11.95 1.39
N ILE A 131 17.19 -12.04 0.07
CA ILE A 131 17.61 -13.30 -0.56
C ILE A 131 19.01 -13.62 -0.05
N GLN A 132 19.14 -14.75 0.62
CA GLN A 132 20.37 -15.17 1.24
C GLN A 132 21.40 -15.56 0.18
N GLN A 133 22.64 -15.19 0.44
CA GLN A 133 23.80 -15.60 -0.33
C GLN A 133 24.68 -16.51 0.54
N GLU A 134 25.54 -17.31 -0.10
CA GLU A 134 26.39 -18.29 0.59
C GLU A 134 27.30 -17.65 1.65
N PRO A 135 27.43 -18.24 2.86
CA PRO A 135 26.76 -19.47 3.31
C PRO A 135 25.27 -19.25 3.63
N LEU A 136 24.41 -20.17 3.18
CA LEU A 136 22.97 -20.11 3.48
C LEU A 136 22.72 -20.26 5.00
N GLU A 137 22.20 -19.22 5.63
CA GLU A 137 21.75 -19.27 7.02
C GLU A 137 20.24 -19.55 7.10
N TYR A 138 19.69 -20.19 8.13
CA TYR A 138 18.23 -20.33 8.23
C TYR A 138 17.61 -19.11 8.97
N SER A 139 17.07 -18.13 8.23
CA SER A 139 16.39 -16.97 8.82
C SER A 139 14.93 -17.28 9.14
N ARG A 140 14.52 -17.06 10.39
CA ARG A 140 13.11 -17.13 10.79
C ARG A 140 12.42 -15.81 10.44
N LEU A 141 11.34 -15.84 9.67
CA LEU A 141 10.58 -14.64 9.30
C LEU A 141 10.18 -13.79 10.51
N GLY A 142 9.71 -14.41 11.59
CA GLY A 142 9.34 -13.69 12.82
C GLY A 142 10.52 -13.10 13.59
N ALA A 143 11.77 -13.37 13.19
CA ALA A 143 12.96 -12.72 13.74
C ALA A 143 13.34 -11.44 12.95
N ASN A 144 12.73 -11.22 11.78
CA ASN A 144 12.88 -10.01 10.99
C ASN A 144 12.03 -8.89 11.61
N GLY A 145 12.55 -7.66 11.55
CA GLY A 145 11.87 -6.48 12.06
C GLY A 145 12.45 -5.23 11.41
N LEU A 146 11.68 -4.14 11.39
CA LEU A 146 12.15 -2.85 10.88
C LEU A 146 13.51 -2.47 11.51
N ASP A 147 13.67 -2.74 12.81
CA ASP A 147 14.88 -2.48 13.59
C ASP A 147 16.11 -3.31 13.21
N ARG A 148 15.91 -4.40 12.47
CA ARG A 148 16.92 -5.38 12.11
C ARG A 148 17.11 -5.50 10.60
N SER A 149 16.46 -4.63 9.84
CA SER A 149 16.58 -4.59 8.38
C SER A 149 17.87 -3.88 7.95
N ASP A 150 18.49 -4.38 6.89
CA ASP A 150 19.59 -3.69 6.23
C ASP A 150 19.05 -2.35 5.68
N VAL A 151 19.51 -1.27 6.29
CA VAL A 151 19.30 0.09 5.79
C VAL A 151 20.59 0.54 5.14
N ASP A 152 20.54 0.90 3.86
CA ASP A 152 21.67 1.52 3.17
C ASP A 152 21.17 2.71 2.34
N HIS A 153 21.99 3.75 2.26
CA HIS A 153 21.77 4.91 1.41
C HIS A 153 22.42 4.75 0.03
N SER A 154 23.14 3.64 -0.20
CA SER A 154 23.69 3.26 -1.50
C SER A 154 22.82 2.19 -2.16
N ALA A 155 22.24 2.50 -3.31
CA ALA A 155 21.50 1.52 -4.11
C ALA A 155 22.50 0.55 -4.77
N ALA A 156 22.94 -0.48 -4.05
CA ALA A 156 23.69 -1.56 -4.65
C ALA A 156 22.73 -2.44 -5.47
N SER A 157 23.00 -2.58 -6.77
CA SER A 157 22.34 -3.56 -7.64
C SER A 157 22.52 -4.95 -7.02
N ARG A 158 21.42 -5.60 -6.62
CA ARG A 158 21.44 -7.01 -6.22
C ARG A 158 21.11 -7.87 -7.45
N ASP A 159 21.83 -8.97 -7.62
CA ASP A 159 21.56 -9.96 -8.68
C ASP A 159 20.20 -10.66 -8.51
N TYR A 160 19.56 -10.51 -7.34
CA TYR A 160 18.31 -11.18 -6.98
C TYR A 160 17.38 -10.26 -6.19
N LEU A 161 16.08 -10.28 -6.53
CA LEU A 161 14.99 -9.62 -5.80
C LEU A 161 14.04 -10.66 -5.23
N PHE A 162 13.55 -10.43 -4.01
CA PHE A 162 12.50 -11.26 -3.42
C PHE A 162 11.22 -11.10 -4.25
N PRO A 163 10.59 -12.19 -4.74
CA PRO A 163 9.37 -12.08 -5.53
C PRO A 163 8.24 -11.38 -4.76
N PRO A 164 7.42 -10.54 -5.41
CA PRO A 164 6.29 -9.91 -4.74
C PRO A 164 5.34 -10.98 -4.20
N CYS A 165 4.91 -10.81 -2.95
CA CYS A 165 3.96 -11.70 -2.27
C CYS A 165 2.79 -10.93 -1.64
N MET A 166 2.71 -9.62 -1.91
CA MET A 166 1.63 -8.73 -1.49
C MET A 166 1.43 -7.62 -2.54
N VAL A 167 0.18 -7.20 -2.72
CA VAL A 167 -0.21 -5.96 -3.41
C VAL A 167 -1.12 -5.19 -2.48
N THR A 168 -0.82 -3.91 -2.25
CA THR A 168 -1.66 -3.02 -1.47
C THR A 168 -2.60 -2.26 -2.40
N LEU A 169 -3.91 -2.47 -2.23
CA LEU A 169 -4.96 -1.73 -2.94
C LEU A 169 -5.46 -0.57 -2.07
N VAL A 170 -5.28 0.66 -2.55
CA VAL A 170 -5.76 1.87 -1.87
C VAL A 170 -6.91 2.46 -2.68
N TRP A 171 -8.11 2.47 -2.10
CA TRP A 171 -9.28 3.11 -2.68
C TRP A 171 -9.43 4.52 -2.11
N ALA A 172 -9.27 5.54 -2.97
CA ALA A 172 -9.56 6.92 -2.59
C ALA A 172 -11.08 7.13 -2.51
N ILE A 173 -11.62 7.09 -1.29
CA ILE A 173 -13.06 7.35 -1.02
C ILE A 173 -13.34 8.81 -0.60
N THR A 174 -12.28 9.61 -0.58
CA THR A 174 -12.24 11.07 -0.50
C THR A 174 -11.07 11.55 -1.36
N ASP A 175 -11.03 12.84 -1.68
CA ASP A 175 -9.90 13.41 -2.42
C ASP A 175 -8.59 13.19 -1.64
N PHE A 176 -7.53 12.82 -2.37
CA PHE A 176 -6.17 12.74 -1.84
C PHE A 176 -5.39 13.93 -2.42
N THR A 177 -4.98 14.86 -1.55
CA THR A 177 -4.26 16.07 -1.92
C THR A 177 -2.96 16.19 -1.13
N ALA A 178 -2.05 17.04 -1.59
CA ALA A 178 -0.83 17.33 -0.83
C ALA A 178 -1.16 17.87 0.58
N ASP A 179 -2.18 18.72 0.68
CA ASP A 179 -2.58 19.41 1.90
C ASP A 179 -3.25 18.48 2.93
N ASN A 180 -4.00 17.47 2.49
CA ASN A 180 -4.67 16.53 3.40
C ASN A 180 -3.87 15.24 3.65
N GLY A 181 -2.63 15.17 3.16
CA GLY A 181 -1.71 14.09 3.47
C GLY A 181 -1.85 12.87 2.57
N ALA A 182 -2.10 13.05 1.27
CA ALA A 182 -2.05 11.97 0.29
C ALA A 182 -0.80 11.08 0.46
N THR A 183 -0.99 9.78 0.21
CA THR A 183 0.08 8.77 0.22
C THR A 183 1.21 9.18 -0.73
N VAL A 184 2.45 9.05 -0.25
CA VAL A 184 3.64 9.36 -1.03
C VAL A 184 4.37 8.06 -1.35
N PHE A 185 4.80 7.91 -2.60
CA PHE A 185 5.55 6.77 -3.08
C PHE A 185 6.96 7.20 -3.52
N VAL A 186 7.91 6.26 -3.48
CA VAL A 186 9.26 6.44 -4.02
C VAL A 186 9.36 5.63 -5.32
N PRO A 187 9.28 6.27 -6.50
CA PRO A 187 9.37 5.57 -7.79
C PRO A 187 10.62 4.69 -7.90
N GLY A 188 10.43 3.42 -8.29
CA GLY A 188 11.51 2.46 -8.49
C GLY A 188 12.06 1.83 -7.21
N SER A 189 11.52 2.14 -6.03
CA SER A 189 12.00 1.54 -4.77
C SER A 189 11.78 0.03 -4.70
N HIS A 190 10.80 -0.51 -5.43
CA HIS A 190 10.51 -1.95 -5.47
C HIS A 190 11.64 -2.80 -6.07
N THR A 191 12.50 -2.20 -6.91
CA THR A 191 13.68 -2.89 -7.48
C THR A 191 14.97 -2.61 -6.71
N SER A 192 14.93 -1.82 -5.63
CA SER A 192 16.14 -1.47 -4.87
C SER A 192 16.70 -2.63 -4.05
N GLY A 193 15.85 -3.57 -3.62
CA GLY A 193 16.21 -4.63 -2.68
C GLY A 193 16.56 -4.14 -1.26
N LEU A 194 16.30 -2.86 -0.95
CA LEU A 194 16.58 -2.22 0.33
C LEU A 194 15.29 -1.85 1.07
N GLN A 195 15.36 -1.84 2.40
CA GLN A 195 14.29 -1.26 3.21
C GLN A 195 14.55 0.23 3.41
N PRO A 196 13.50 1.07 3.44
CA PRO A 196 13.67 2.47 3.77
C PRO A 196 14.17 2.62 5.22
N ASP A 197 14.99 3.65 5.46
CA ASP A 197 15.45 3.94 6.82
C ASP A 197 14.32 4.52 7.68
N TYR A 198 13.66 3.62 8.42
CA TYR A 198 12.56 3.92 9.34
C TYR A 198 12.97 4.85 10.51
N ARG A 199 14.25 5.19 10.68
CA ARG A 199 14.73 6.08 11.75
C ARG A 199 14.60 7.55 11.39
N HIS A 200 14.48 7.89 10.11
CA HIS A 200 14.38 9.26 9.63
C HIS A 200 12.96 9.61 9.23
N ASP A 201 12.54 10.83 9.57
CA ASP A 201 11.29 11.39 9.08
C ASP A 201 11.43 11.73 7.59
N PHE A 202 10.31 11.71 6.87
CA PHE A 202 10.26 12.16 5.49
C PHE A 202 10.50 13.68 5.45
N THR A 203 11.64 14.10 4.89
CA THR A 203 11.96 15.51 4.60
C THR A 203 11.69 15.85 3.15
#